data_AF-A0AAV0TBS9-F1
#
_entry.id   AF-A0AAV0TBS9-F1
#
_cell.length_a   1.000
_cell.length_b   1.000
_cell.length_c   1.000
_cell.angle_alpha   90.00
_cell.angle_beta   90.00
_cell.angle_gamma   90.00
#
_symmetry.space_group_name_H-M   'P 1'
#
loop_
_entity.id
_entity.type
_entity.pdbx_description
1 polymer ?
#
loop_
_entity_poly.entity_id
_entity_poly.type
_entity_poly.pdbx_seq_one_letter_code
_entity_poly.pdbx_strand_id
1 'polypeptide(L)'
;MAAAPHALVLQGYLHKQSKHLKLWRIRYFMVTKNEITYSTKSGRKPRLLLSLGRVQVIDDQNRVRHAGNFVFVLQTSTRRLFLSATTEQERRHWVTEIRRLLSRDIDGTDRLVEESTVVGWNPSGAAKKASLLAANSMSSRWIRSHKRASKERRAERRRQQLPKLKRTYTEVWLDEIFTLPSGGAHDDTPLLHALCFAGIPKELRGRAWAWILGNTLQVNEDLFKLCKARAQAVLMEMSLKRDVDHSMIETPTVSPDDASIILESPARSGSSVSSASSASGTTVEDVEASLVMEDSETSQATNVSISAARAPSIALYPLLDDVSDRKRARRSSAVLPVQNMLQDAVGIAEMLVAHGERSIKLVNVDMPRTFGHHPLFQPGAEGTERTTEVLEAYICYRPDLGYVQGMSYLAATLCFHMDSFTAFKALVALMSTSLLFDMFRLEATRTFHYIDVYNQILQHELPDLAAHFQETGIDAQMYAVDWALTLFTRSLPLDLALRIWDVYVLLGSPFFFQASMGLLSLFQDSLLAMEAQDMMRLLHNFPKTTSSQELFEAISSVSLSCQEITKLLAGGTLWSPDEVRQVPVKYPDAYD
;
A
#
# COMPACT_ATOMS: atom_id res chain seq x y z
N MET A 1 23.64 -35.17 -55.21
CA MET A 1 22.21 -35.02 -55.57
C MET A 1 21.53 -34.21 -54.49
N ALA A 2 21.07 -33.01 -54.84
CA ALA A 2 20.36 -32.10 -53.95
C ALA A 2 18.95 -32.64 -53.66
N ALA A 3 18.61 -32.79 -52.37
CA ALA A 3 17.24 -33.07 -51.97
C ALA A 3 16.39 -31.82 -52.25
N ALA A 4 15.26 -32.00 -52.94
CA ALA A 4 14.35 -30.94 -53.35
C ALA A 4 13.98 -30.01 -52.17
N PRO A 5 13.85 -28.68 -52.38
CA PRO A 5 13.54 -27.76 -51.30
C PRO A 5 12.12 -28.02 -50.82
N HIS A 6 11.97 -28.46 -49.58
CA HIS A 6 10.68 -28.44 -48.90
C HIS A 6 10.08 -27.04 -49.04
N ALA A 7 8.97 -26.91 -49.75
CA ALA A 7 8.37 -25.61 -50.07
C ALA A 7 8.21 -24.76 -48.80
N LEU A 8 8.97 -23.67 -48.74
CA LEU A 8 8.97 -22.72 -47.63
C LEU A 8 7.63 -22.00 -47.59
N VAL A 9 6.98 -22.01 -46.43
CA VAL A 9 5.65 -21.42 -46.25
C VAL A 9 5.74 -20.07 -45.56
N LEU A 10 6.56 -19.96 -44.53
CA LEU A 10 6.70 -18.73 -43.74
C LEU A 10 8.13 -18.59 -43.22
N GLN A 11 8.66 -17.37 -43.27
CA GLN A 11 9.97 -17.05 -42.71
C GLN A 11 10.01 -15.64 -42.12
N GLY A 12 10.86 -15.43 -41.11
CA GLY A 12 11.01 -14.12 -40.49
C GLY A 12 11.64 -14.17 -39.09
N TYR A 13 11.82 -13.00 -38.51
CA TYR A 13 12.43 -12.87 -37.18
C TYR A 13 11.37 -12.93 -36.08
N LEU A 14 11.61 -13.75 -35.07
CA LEU A 14 10.82 -13.80 -33.84
C LEU A 14 11.73 -13.82 -32.62
N HIS A 15 11.23 -13.29 -31.51
CA HIS A 15 11.86 -13.44 -30.21
C HIS A 15 11.53 -14.82 -29.66
N LYS A 16 12.56 -15.61 -29.37
CA LYS A 16 12.43 -16.94 -28.78
C LYS A 16 12.89 -16.92 -27.33
N GLN A 17 12.06 -17.43 -26.43
CA GLN A 17 12.47 -17.59 -25.03
C GLN A 17 13.42 -18.78 -24.84
N SER A 18 14.44 -18.59 -24.00
CA SER A 18 15.35 -19.64 -23.55
C SER A 18 14.66 -20.58 -22.56
N LYS A 19 14.87 -21.89 -22.69
CA LYS A 19 14.24 -22.91 -21.84
C LYS A 19 14.63 -22.76 -20.36
N HIS A 20 15.92 -22.54 -20.09
CA HIS A 20 16.52 -22.54 -18.76
C HIS A 20 16.62 -21.15 -18.14
N LEU A 21 17.04 -20.16 -18.92
CA LEU A 21 17.31 -18.80 -18.44
C LEU A 21 16.12 -17.86 -18.60
N LYS A 22 15.06 -18.27 -19.32
CA LYS A 22 13.86 -17.47 -19.64
C LYS A 22 14.12 -16.13 -20.37
N LEU A 23 15.37 -15.86 -20.77
CA LEU A 23 15.77 -14.75 -21.62
C LEU A 23 15.20 -14.87 -23.03
N TRP A 24 14.82 -13.74 -23.62
CA TRP A 24 14.35 -13.64 -25.00
C TRP A 24 15.49 -13.30 -25.94
N ARG A 25 15.57 -14.00 -27.08
CA ARG A 25 16.57 -13.72 -28.12
C ARG A 25 15.95 -13.78 -29.50
N ILE A 26 16.29 -12.81 -30.34
CA ILE A 26 15.85 -12.78 -31.74
C ILE A 26 16.47 -13.96 -32.49
N ARG A 27 15.65 -14.69 -33.23
CA ARG A 27 16.05 -15.81 -34.10
C ARG A 27 15.30 -15.71 -35.41
N TYR A 28 15.93 -16.20 -36.47
CA TYR A 28 15.30 -16.31 -37.78
C TYR A 28 14.61 -17.66 -37.88
N PHE A 29 13.30 -17.67 -38.10
CA PHE A 29 12.48 -18.87 -38.20
C PHE A 29 12.14 -19.16 -39.65
N MET A 30 12.09 -20.44 -40.00
CA MET A 30 11.62 -20.95 -41.28
C MET A 30 10.64 -22.09 -41.03
N VAL A 31 9.45 -21.96 -41.58
CA VAL A 31 8.37 -22.94 -41.50
C VAL A 31 8.20 -23.56 -42.89
N THR A 32 8.39 -24.87 -42.95
CA THR A 32 8.10 -25.69 -44.12
C THR A 32 6.80 -26.46 -43.88
N LYS A 33 6.36 -27.26 -44.85
CA LYS A 33 5.15 -28.09 -44.68
C LYS A 33 5.22 -29.06 -43.49
N ASN A 34 6.41 -29.56 -43.15
CA ASN A 34 6.55 -30.64 -42.18
C ASN A 34 7.32 -30.21 -40.91
N GLU A 35 8.07 -29.11 -40.97
CA GLU A 35 9.00 -28.73 -39.90
C GLU A 35 9.08 -27.22 -39.68
N ILE A 36 9.24 -26.84 -38.42
CA ILE A 36 9.66 -25.51 -38.00
C ILE A 36 11.14 -25.58 -37.61
N THR A 37 11.94 -24.70 -38.19
CA THR A 37 13.37 -24.59 -37.90
C THR A 37 13.75 -23.15 -37.55
N TYR A 38 14.89 -22.95 -36.88
CA TYR A 38 15.41 -21.62 -36.61
C TYR A 38 16.94 -21.56 -36.70
N SER A 39 17.46 -20.38 -36.99
CA SER A 39 18.89 -20.08 -37.01
C SER A 39 19.21 -18.78 -36.25
N THR A 40 20.48 -18.49 -36.05
CA THR A 40 20.93 -17.24 -35.42
C THR A 40 20.72 -16.04 -36.32
N LYS A 41 20.86 -16.20 -37.63
CA LYS A 41 20.66 -15.19 -38.68
C LYS A 41 20.19 -15.86 -39.97
N SER A 42 19.51 -15.12 -40.86
CA SER A 42 19.17 -15.60 -42.20
C SER A 42 20.41 -16.15 -42.94
N GLY A 43 20.26 -17.24 -43.69
CA GLY A 43 21.34 -17.89 -44.43
C GLY A 43 22.30 -18.80 -43.63
N ARG A 44 22.14 -18.91 -42.30
CA ARG A 44 22.94 -19.84 -41.46
C ARG A 44 22.25 -21.21 -41.34
N LYS A 45 23.04 -22.28 -41.11
CA LYS A 45 22.55 -23.66 -40.97
C LYS A 45 21.40 -23.72 -39.94
N PRO A 46 20.17 -24.09 -40.37
CA PRO A 46 19.03 -24.12 -39.47
C PRO A 46 19.16 -25.25 -38.45
N ARG A 47 18.68 -25.00 -37.23
CA ARG A 47 18.48 -26.03 -36.22
C ARG A 47 17.02 -26.46 -36.26
N LEU A 48 16.77 -27.76 -36.44
CA LEU A 48 15.44 -28.32 -36.37
C LEU A 48 14.83 -28.06 -34.99
N LEU A 49 13.64 -27.46 -34.96
CA LEU A 49 12.98 -27.08 -33.73
C LEU A 49 11.86 -28.05 -33.37
N LEU A 50 10.92 -28.28 -34.30
CA LEU A 50 9.72 -29.10 -34.11
C LEU A 50 9.22 -29.64 -35.47
N SER A 51 8.71 -30.87 -35.49
CA SER A 51 7.92 -31.41 -36.62
C SER A 51 6.44 -31.04 -36.43
N LEU A 52 5.79 -30.54 -37.48
CA LEU A 52 4.48 -29.87 -37.40
C LEU A 52 3.31 -30.79 -37.00
N GLY A 53 3.33 -32.08 -37.33
CA GLY A 53 2.20 -33.00 -37.10
C GLY A 53 1.78 -33.25 -35.64
N ARG A 54 2.44 -32.65 -34.64
CA ARG A 54 2.09 -32.79 -33.20
C ARG A 54 2.12 -31.45 -32.43
N VAL A 55 2.04 -30.32 -33.13
CA VAL A 55 2.15 -28.98 -32.54
C VAL A 55 0.78 -28.36 -32.32
N GLN A 56 0.48 -27.96 -31.10
CA GLN A 56 -0.66 -27.11 -30.73
C GLN A 56 -0.21 -25.65 -30.64
N VAL A 57 -1.00 -24.73 -31.20
CA VAL A 57 -0.73 -23.29 -31.14
C VAL A 57 -1.64 -22.63 -30.10
N ILE A 58 -1.05 -22.22 -28.99
CA ILE A 58 -1.75 -21.55 -27.88
C ILE A 58 -1.49 -20.05 -28.00
N ASP A 59 -2.58 -19.30 -28.13
CA ASP A 59 -2.56 -17.85 -28.22
C ASP A 59 -2.99 -17.25 -26.87
N ASP A 60 -2.16 -17.46 -25.84
CA ASP A 60 -2.44 -17.03 -24.47
C ASP A 60 -1.42 -15.98 -24.03
N GLN A 61 -1.85 -14.73 -24.01
CA GLN A 61 -1.05 -13.57 -23.60
C GLN A 61 -0.88 -13.46 -22.08
N ASN A 62 -1.67 -14.21 -21.29
CA ASN A 62 -1.74 -14.02 -19.85
C ASN A 62 -0.65 -14.79 -19.09
N ARG A 63 -0.01 -15.78 -19.72
CA ARG A 63 0.91 -16.69 -19.03
C ARG A 63 2.39 -16.34 -19.18
N VAL A 64 2.77 -15.60 -20.22
CA VAL A 64 4.17 -15.24 -20.49
C VAL A 64 4.24 -13.84 -21.10
N ARG A 65 4.92 -12.91 -20.41
CA ARG A 65 5.08 -11.51 -20.81
C ARG A 65 6.41 -11.29 -21.57
N HIS A 66 6.37 -10.46 -22.61
CA HIS A 66 7.52 -9.94 -23.38
C HIS A 66 7.28 -8.44 -23.60
N ALA A 67 8.33 -7.63 -23.81
CA ALA A 67 8.21 -6.17 -23.88
C ALA A 67 7.16 -5.64 -24.88
N GLY A 68 6.88 -6.39 -25.96
CA GLY A 68 5.81 -6.07 -26.92
C GLY A 68 4.46 -6.75 -26.64
N ASN A 69 4.34 -7.65 -25.65
CA ASN A 69 3.14 -8.46 -25.33
C ASN A 69 2.50 -9.28 -26.48
N PHE A 70 3.13 -9.35 -27.65
CA PHE A 70 2.64 -10.15 -28.77
C PHE A 70 3.19 -11.59 -28.71
N VAL A 71 2.88 -12.32 -27.64
CA VAL A 71 3.41 -13.67 -27.35
C VAL A 71 2.44 -14.76 -27.81
N PHE A 72 2.98 -15.85 -28.35
CA PHE A 72 2.26 -17.08 -28.64
C PHE A 72 3.13 -18.31 -28.32
N VAL A 73 2.50 -19.46 -28.09
CA VAL A 73 3.17 -20.68 -27.64
C VAL A 73 2.94 -21.82 -28.62
N LEU A 74 4.02 -22.49 -29.00
CA LEU A 74 3.98 -23.76 -29.71
C LEU A 74 4.22 -24.89 -28.70
N GLN A 75 3.21 -25.74 -28.52
CA GLN A 75 3.24 -26.84 -27.56
C GLN A 75 3.18 -28.19 -28.28
N THR A 76 4.08 -29.09 -27.92
CA THR A 76 4.05 -30.51 -28.27
C THR A 76 3.91 -31.34 -26.99
N SER A 77 3.73 -32.66 -27.12
CA SER A 77 3.69 -33.58 -25.97
C SER A 77 4.93 -33.53 -25.09
N THR A 78 6.09 -33.14 -25.63
CA THR A 78 7.38 -33.14 -24.92
C THR A 78 7.99 -31.76 -24.71
N ARG A 79 7.54 -30.72 -25.44
CA ARG A 79 8.18 -29.40 -25.45
C ARG A 79 7.16 -28.27 -25.57
N ARG A 80 7.37 -27.20 -24.79
CA ARG A 80 6.69 -25.90 -24.94
C ARG A 80 7.70 -24.84 -25.37
N LEU A 81 7.32 -24.05 -26.37
CA LEU A 81 8.15 -23.02 -26.95
C LEU A 81 7.40 -21.69 -26.93
N PHE A 82 7.99 -20.69 -26.28
CA PHE A 82 7.45 -19.33 -26.20
C PHE A 82 8.09 -18.45 -27.27
N LEU A 83 7.26 -17.84 -28.11
CA LEU A 83 7.64 -16.98 -29.22
C LEU A 83 6.93 -15.63 -29.11
N SER A 84 7.58 -14.56 -29.54
CA SER A 84 6.97 -13.23 -29.60
C SER A 84 7.32 -12.52 -30.91
N ALA A 85 6.32 -11.93 -31.55
CA ALA A 85 6.49 -11.07 -32.73
C ALA A 85 6.69 -9.62 -32.31
N THR A 86 7.12 -8.76 -33.24
CA THR A 86 7.38 -7.34 -32.94
C THR A 86 6.09 -6.52 -32.92
N THR A 87 5.06 -6.96 -33.65
CA THR A 87 3.73 -6.35 -33.67
C THR A 87 2.62 -7.40 -33.50
N GLU A 88 1.45 -6.97 -33.04
CA GLU A 88 0.27 -7.84 -32.93
C GLU A 88 -0.16 -8.39 -34.30
N GLN A 89 -0.03 -7.59 -35.35
CA GLN A 89 -0.37 -8.00 -36.71
C GLN A 89 0.55 -9.12 -37.21
N GLU A 90 1.86 -9.00 -36.98
CA GLU A 90 2.81 -10.08 -37.29
C GLU A 90 2.47 -11.34 -36.49
N ARG A 91 2.19 -11.21 -35.19
CA ARG A 91 1.81 -12.36 -34.35
C ARG A 91 0.59 -13.09 -34.91
N ARG A 92 -0.48 -12.36 -35.24
CA ARG A 92 -1.69 -12.92 -35.86
C ARG A 92 -1.40 -13.60 -37.19
N HIS A 93 -0.52 -13.02 -38.01
CA HIS A 93 -0.10 -13.62 -39.27
C HIS A 93 0.62 -14.95 -39.05
N TRP A 94 1.61 -14.99 -38.14
CA TRP A 94 2.34 -16.20 -37.78
C TRP A 94 1.43 -17.29 -37.21
N VAL A 95 0.54 -16.94 -36.29
CA VAL A 95 -0.39 -17.90 -35.66
C VAL A 95 -1.39 -18.46 -36.67
N THR A 96 -1.96 -17.60 -37.52
CA THR A 96 -2.93 -18.01 -38.55
C THR A 96 -2.29 -18.97 -39.56
N GLU A 97 -1.10 -18.66 -40.03
CA GLU A 97 -0.43 -19.47 -41.06
C GLU A 97 0.03 -20.83 -40.51
N ILE A 98 0.53 -20.88 -39.27
CA ILE A 98 0.86 -22.15 -38.61
C ILE A 98 -0.41 -22.98 -38.37
N ARG A 99 -1.52 -22.36 -37.94
CA ARG A 99 -2.81 -23.07 -37.78
C ARG A 99 -3.33 -23.61 -39.10
N ARG A 100 -3.22 -22.85 -40.19
CA ARG A 100 -3.61 -23.28 -41.54
C ARG A 100 -2.86 -24.54 -41.98
N LEU A 101 -1.58 -24.64 -41.63
CA LEU A 101 -0.77 -25.84 -41.90
C LEU A 101 -1.19 -27.04 -41.04
N LEU A 102 -1.60 -26.81 -39.79
CA LEU A 102 -2.07 -27.87 -38.89
C LEU A 102 -3.48 -28.38 -39.24
N SER A 103 -4.36 -27.52 -39.75
CA SER A 103 -5.74 -27.89 -40.11
C SER A 103 -5.85 -28.72 -41.39
N ARG A 104 -4.82 -28.72 -42.25
CA ARG A 104 -4.81 -29.54 -43.48
C ARG A 104 -4.64 -31.04 -43.24
N ASP A 105 -4.28 -31.45 -42.02
CA ASP A 105 -4.11 -32.86 -41.65
C ASP A 105 -5.39 -33.50 -41.02
N ILE A 106 -6.50 -32.74 -40.86
CA ILE A 106 -7.68 -33.19 -40.10
C ILE A 106 -8.84 -33.71 -40.98
N ASP A 107 -8.72 -33.69 -42.32
CA ASP A 107 -9.78 -34.17 -43.24
C ASP A 107 -9.85 -35.71 -43.40
N GLY A 108 -9.47 -36.46 -42.37
CA GLY A 108 -9.43 -37.91 -42.43
C GLY A 108 -9.49 -38.57 -41.06
N THR A 109 -10.57 -38.34 -40.31
CA THR A 109 -11.18 -39.38 -39.46
C THR A 109 -12.47 -38.88 -38.80
N ASP A 110 -13.49 -39.72 -38.92
CA ASP A 110 -14.91 -39.48 -38.67
C ASP A 110 -15.27 -39.15 -37.22
N ARG A 111 -16.32 -38.32 -37.09
CA ARG A 111 -17.00 -38.01 -35.83
C ARG A 111 -18.06 -39.08 -35.53
N LEU A 112 -18.07 -39.60 -34.32
CA LEU A 112 -19.31 -40.02 -33.66
C LEU A 112 -19.37 -39.38 -32.28
N VAL A 113 -20.28 -38.42 -32.15
CA VAL A 113 -20.78 -37.84 -30.91
C VAL A 113 -22.15 -38.45 -30.70
N GLU A 114 -22.38 -39.11 -29.57
CA GLU A 114 -23.73 -39.30 -29.05
C GLU A 114 -23.85 -38.62 -27.68
N GLU A 115 -24.86 -37.76 -27.61
CA GLU A 115 -25.37 -37.04 -26.46
C GLU A 115 -26.25 -37.92 -25.57
N SER A 116 -26.55 -37.36 -24.38
CA SER A 116 -27.69 -37.67 -23.50
C SER A 116 -27.44 -38.82 -22.51
N THR A 117 -27.93 -38.85 -21.27
CA THR A 117 -29.02 -38.16 -20.58
C THR A 117 -28.79 -38.21 -19.05
N VAL A 118 -29.56 -37.39 -18.34
CA VAL A 118 -29.75 -37.26 -16.88
C VAL A 118 -30.14 -38.58 -16.19
N VAL A 119 -29.73 -38.78 -14.92
CA VAL A 119 -30.55 -39.24 -13.75
C VAL A 119 -29.64 -39.80 -12.63
N GLY A 120 -29.92 -39.41 -11.37
CA GLY A 120 -29.75 -40.29 -10.21
C GLY A 120 -28.78 -39.84 -9.11
N TRP A 121 -29.29 -39.09 -8.14
CA TRP A 121 -28.71 -39.03 -6.79
C TRP A 121 -29.04 -40.32 -6.03
N ASN A 122 -28.06 -40.92 -5.34
CA ASN A 122 -28.31 -41.68 -4.11
C ASN A 122 -27.08 -41.63 -3.17
N PRO A 123 -27.23 -41.46 -1.84
CA PRO A 123 -26.14 -41.20 -0.92
C PRO A 123 -25.72 -42.46 -0.14
N SER A 124 -24.43 -42.78 -0.15
CA SER A 124 -23.80 -43.67 0.85
C SER A 124 -22.29 -43.70 0.62
N GLY A 125 -21.50 -43.22 1.59
CA GLY A 125 -20.04 -43.25 1.47
C GLY A 125 -19.28 -42.55 2.57
N ALA A 126 -19.84 -42.42 3.78
CA ALA A 126 -19.15 -41.82 4.93
C ALA A 126 -17.89 -42.61 5.37
N ALA A 127 -17.71 -43.85 4.89
CA ALA A 127 -16.55 -44.68 5.21
C ALA A 127 -15.31 -44.46 4.31
N LYS A 128 -15.40 -43.75 3.17
CA LYS A 128 -14.24 -43.48 2.29
C LYS A 128 -13.51 -42.16 2.58
N LYS A 129 -14.07 -41.27 3.40
CA LYS A 129 -13.45 -39.98 3.75
C LYS A 129 -12.29 -40.10 4.75
N ALA A 130 -12.31 -41.08 5.65
CA ALA A 130 -11.28 -41.20 6.70
C ALA A 130 -9.90 -41.66 6.15
N SER A 131 -9.86 -42.50 5.11
CA SER A 131 -8.61 -43.00 4.54
C SER A 131 -7.91 -42.00 3.59
N LEU A 132 -8.67 -41.14 2.91
CA LEU A 132 -8.15 -40.09 2.02
C LEU A 132 -7.57 -38.88 2.78
N LEU A 133 -8.04 -38.60 4.00
CA LEU A 133 -7.54 -37.49 4.82
C LEU A 133 -6.14 -37.79 5.41
N ALA A 134 -5.86 -39.05 5.77
CA ALA A 134 -4.55 -39.45 6.28
C ALA A 134 -3.45 -39.41 5.19
N ALA A 135 -3.78 -39.79 3.95
CA ALA A 135 -2.83 -39.76 2.83
C ALA A 135 -2.49 -38.32 2.35
N ASN A 136 -3.44 -37.38 2.45
CA ASN A 136 -3.21 -35.97 2.14
C ASN A 136 -2.37 -35.22 3.20
N SER A 137 -2.42 -35.68 4.46
CA SER A 137 -1.60 -35.11 5.55
C SER A 137 -0.10 -35.37 5.36
N MET A 138 0.29 -36.59 4.97
CA MET A 138 1.71 -36.91 4.76
C MET A 138 2.29 -36.31 3.47
N SER A 139 1.52 -36.27 2.38
CA SER A 139 1.94 -35.64 1.11
C SER A 139 2.12 -34.12 1.27
N SER A 140 1.23 -33.46 2.01
CA SER A 140 1.35 -32.02 2.28
C SER A 140 2.49 -31.67 3.23
N ARG A 141 2.85 -32.54 4.19
CA ARG A 141 4.03 -32.36 5.06
C ARG A 141 5.35 -32.50 4.29
N TRP A 142 5.44 -33.48 3.39
CA TRP A 142 6.61 -33.71 2.54
C TRP A 142 6.82 -32.60 1.50
N ILE A 143 5.73 -32.12 0.86
CA ILE A 143 5.74 -30.98 -0.06
C ILE A 143 6.09 -29.67 0.66
N ARG A 144 5.58 -29.45 1.88
CA ARG A 144 5.94 -28.30 2.74
C ARG A 144 7.42 -28.30 3.10
N SER A 145 7.96 -29.44 3.51
CA SER A 145 9.39 -29.60 3.83
C SER A 145 10.30 -29.36 2.61
N HIS A 146 9.95 -29.90 1.43
CA HIS A 146 10.71 -29.69 0.19
C HIS A 146 10.63 -28.25 -0.35
N LYS A 147 9.48 -27.57 -0.22
CA LYS A 147 9.35 -26.15 -0.58
C LYS A 147 10.16 -25.25 0.36
N ARG A 148 10.13 -25.51 1.68
CA ARG A 148 10.91 -24.77 2.68
C ARG A 148 12.41 -24.89 2.41
N ALA A 149 12.92 -26.10 2.20
CA ALA A 149 14.32 -26.36 1.87
C ALA A 149 14.78 -25.75 0.52
N SER A 150 13.90 -25.70 -0.51
CA SER A 150 14.23 -25.07 -1.79
C SER A 150 14.20 -23.54 -1.73
N LYS A 151 13.40 -22.95 -0.84
CA LYS A 151 13.28 -21.49 -0.65
C LYS A 151 14.39 -20.95 0.24
N GLU A 152 14.72 -21.69 1.30
CA GLU A 152 15.88 -21.46 2.17
C GLU A 152 17.18 -21.46 1.35
N ARG A 153 17.37 -22.42 0.43
CA ARG A 153 18.50 -22.40 -0.52
C ARG A 153 18.49 -21.21 -1.49
N ARG A 154 17.34 -20.56 -1.75
CA ARG A 154 17.23 -19.40 -2.64
C ARG A 154 17.47 -18.09 -1.90
N ALA A 155 17.00 -17.99 -0.65
CA ALA A 155 17.33 -16.92 0.27
C ALA A 155 18.81 -16.96 0.68
N GLU A 156 19.35 -18.15 0.95
CA GLU A 156 20.76 -18.40 1.21
C GLU A 156 21.64 -17.99 0.02
N ARG A 157 21.24 -18.33 -1.22
CA ARG A 157 21.94 -17.85 -2.44
C ARG A 157 21.84 -16.34 -2.67
N ARG A 158 20.82 -15.67 -2.11
CA ARG A 158 20.70 -14.21 -2.13
C ARG A 158 21.61 -13.58 -1.07
N ARG A 159 21.64 -14.14 0.14
CA ARG A 159 22.56 -13.76 1.23
C ARG A 159 24.03 -13.99 0.88
N GLN A 160 24.37 -15.07 0.18
CA GLN A 160 25.75 -15.40 -0.23
C GLN A 160 26.29 -14.56 -1.42
N GLN A 161 25.46 -13.71 -2.05
CA GLN A 161 25.92 -12.84 -3.14
C GLN A 161 26.36 -11.45 -2.67
N LEU A 162 25.85 -10.91 -1.57
CA LEU A 162 26.30 -9.60 -1.05
C LEU A 162 27.70 -9.61 -0.39
N PRO A 163 28.14 -10.65 0.36
CA PRO A 163 29.47 -10.71 0.97
C PRO A 163 30.63 -10.75 -0.04
N LYS A 164 30.33 -10.90 -1.34
CA LYS A 164 31.33 -10.93 -2.42
C LYS A 164 31.54 -9.57 -3.08
N LEU A 165 30.80 -8.54 -2.67
CA LEU A 165 31.05 -7.19 -3.15
C LEU A 165 32.32 -6.63 -2.51
N LYS A 166 33.28 -6.24 -3.35
CA LYS A 166 34.48 -5.49 -2.92
C LYS A 166 34.16 -4.04 -2.50
N ARG A 167 32.93 -3.59 -2.74
CA ARG A 167 32.46 -2.20 -2.62
C ARG A 167 31.49 -2.06 -1.45
N THR A 168 31.46 -0.89 -0.82
CA THR A 168 30.49 -0.61 0.24
C THR A 168 29.06 -0.53 -0.32
N TYR A 169 28.03 -0.82 0.50
CA TYR A 169 26.64 -0.71 0.04
C TYR A 169 26.30 0.71 -0.44
N THR A 170 26.86 1.73 0.23
CA THR A 170 26.71 3.14 -0.15
C THR A 170 27.18 3.40 -1.58
N GLU A 171 28.36 2.90 -1.96
CA GLU A 171 28.88 3.05 -3.34
C GLU A 171 27.97 2.38 -4.38
N VAL A 172 27.44 1.20 -4.07
CA VAL A 172 26.55 0.46 -4.99
C VAL A 172 25.26 1.23 -5.22
N TRP A 173 24.69 1.80 -4.16
CA TRP A 173 23.51 2.65 -4.27
C TRP A 173 23.77 3.88 -5.15
N LEU A 174 24.88 4.56 -4.94
CA LEU A 174 25.23 5.78 -5.67
C LEU A 174 25.54 5.52 -7.15
N ASP A 175 26.31 4.48 -7.46
CA ASP A 175 26.87 4.28 -8.79
C ASP A 175 26.03 3.36 -9.67
N GLU A 176 25.29 2.42 -9.07
CA GLU A 176 24.51 1.42 -9.82
C GLU A 176 23.01 1.61 -9.70
N ILE A 177 22.49 1.97 -8.51
CA ILE A 177 21.04 2.08 -8.32
C ILE A 177 20.52 3.44 -8.78
N PHE A 178 21.09 4.54 -8.27
CA PHE A 178 20.61 5.89 -8.60
C PHE A 178 20.91 6.34 -10.04
N THR A 179 21.73 5.59 -10.77
CA THR A 179 21.97 5.83 -12.20
C THR A 179 20.88 5.23 -13.09
N LEU A 180 20.02 4.36 -12.54
CA LEU A 180 18.86 3.83 -13.24
C LEU A 180 17.72 4.87 -13.29
N PRO A 181 16.85 4.84 -14.31
CA PRO A 181 15.68 5.71 -14.37
C PRO A 181 14.78 5.54 -13.15
N SER A 182 14.43 6.65 -12.49
CA SER A 182 13.49 6.66 -11.37
C SER A 182 12.08 6.33 -11.85
N GLY A 183 11.33 5.50 -11.09
CA GLY A 183 9.91 5.21 -11.35
C GLY A 183 9.62 4.19 -12.46
N GLY A 184 10.60 3.39 -12.89
CA GLY A 184 10.36 2.22 -13.75
C GLY A 184 9.83 1.02 -12.96
N ALA A 185 9.36 -0.03 -13.66
CA ALA A 185 9.03 -1.31 -13.02
C ALA A 185 10.28 -1.91 -12.36
N HIS A 186 10.49 -1.60 -11.08
CA HIS A 186 11.64 -2.04 -10.27
C HIS A 186 11.66 -3.57 -10.06
N ASP A 187 10.62 -4.27 -10.51
CA ASP A 187 10.37 -5.71 -10.41
C ASP A 187 11.52 -6.60 -10.94
N ASP A 188 12.37 -6.09 -11.82
CA ASP A 188 13.41 -6.88 -12.49
C ASP A 188 14.85 -6.55 -12.05
N THR A 189 15.05 -5.90 -10.90
CA THR A 189 16.41 -5.67 -10.36
C THR A 189 16.66 -6.51 -9.09
N PRO A 190 17.11 -7.78 -9.22
CA PRO A 190 17.48 -8.62 -8.08
C PRO A 190 18.45 -7.96 -7.09
N LEU A 191 19.31 -7.07 -7.59
CA LEU A 191 20.25 -6.31 -6.78
C LEU A 191 19.54 -5.31 -5.85
N LEU A 192 18.60 -4.53 -6.37
CA LEU A 192 17.81 -3.57 -5.59
C LEU A 192 17.06 -4.28 -4.45
N HIS A 193 16.39 -5.38 -4.78
CA HIS A 193 15.71 -6.21 -3.77
C HIS A 193 16.68 -6.74 -2.72
N ALA A 194 17.89 -7.15 -3.11
CA ALA A 194 18.89 -7.67 -2.19
C ALA A 194 19.44 -6.57 -1.27
N LEU A 195 19.66 -5.35 -1.80
CA LEU A 195 20.12 -4.19 -1.04
C LEU A 195 19.08 -3.71 -0.03
N CYS A 196 17.81 -3.58 -0.43
CA CYS A 196 16.72 -3.22 0.48
C CYS A 196 16.59 -4.24 1.63
N PHE A 197 16.63 -5.54 1.31
CA PHE A 197 16.60 -6.59 2.33
C PHE A 197 17.82 -6.58 3.25
N ALA A 198 18.98 -6.15 2.76
CA ALA A 198 20.19 -6.09 3.57
C ALA A 198 20.22 -4.87 4.52
N GLY A 199 19.61 -3.75 4.12
CA GLY A 199 19.78 -2.48 4.82
C GLY A 199 20.05 -1.35 3.85
N ILE A 200 19.13 -0.39 3.75
CA ILE A 200 19.49 0.89 3.13
C ILE A 200 20.35 1.66 4.15
N PRO A 201 21.55 2.13 3.78
CA PRO A 201 22.35 2.99 4.64
C PRO A 201 21.53 4.19 5.11
N LYS A 202 21.63 4.53 6.39
CA LYS A 202 20.77 5.54 7.03
C LYS A 202 20.84 6.90 6.33
N GLU A 203 22.01 7.26 5.80
CA GLU A 203 22.27 8.50 5.09
C GLU A 203 21.60 8.54 3.70
N LEU A 204 21.28 7.36 3.15
CA LEU A 204 20.71 7.21 1.81
C LEU A 204 19.20 6.99 1.83
N ARG A 205 18.58 6.70 2.99
CA ARG A 205 17.13 6.39 3.08
C ARG A 205 16.25 7.43 2.41
N GLY A 206 16.47 8.71 2.70
CA GLY A 206 15.68 9.80 2.10
C GLY A 206 15.71 9.77 0.58
N ARG A 207 16.91 9.66 0.00
CA ARG A 207 17.06 9.58 -1.46
C ARG A 207 16.53 8.26 -2.03
N ALA A 208 16.78 7.14 -1.35
CA ALA A 208 16.40 5.81 -1.78
C ALA A 208 14.88 5.63 -1.80
N TRP A 209 14.20 5.94 -0.70
CA TRP A 209 12.75 5.83 -0.63
C TRP A 209 12.05 6.77 -1.61
N ALA A 210 12.50 8.03 -1.72
CA ALA A 210 11.96 8.96 -2.72
C ALA A 210 12.16 8.44 -4.16
N TRP A 211 13.31 7.81 -4.43
CA TRP A 211 13.60 7.24 -5.75
C TRP A 211 12.74 6.01 -6.07
N ILE A 212 12.52 5.13 -5.09
CA ILE A 212 11.71 3.90 -5.24
C ILE A 212 10.22 4.24 -5.35
N LEU A 213 9.69 5.10 -4.48
CA LEU A 213 8.30 5.54 -4.51
C LEU A 213 7.99 6.33 -5.78
N GLY A 214 9.00 7.01 -6.33
CA GLY A 214 8.89 7.77 -7.57
C GLY A 214 7.94 8.96 -7.45
N ASN A 215 7.39 9.38 -8.59
CA ASN A 215 6.45 10.50 -8.66
C ASN A 215 5.40 10.28 -9.76
N THR A 216 4.69 9.15 -9.69
CA THR A 216 3.66 8.78 -10.68
C THR A 216 2.52 9.80 -10.76
N LEU A 217 2.21 10.47 -9.64
CA LEU A 217 1.21 11.53 -9.54
C LEU A 217 1.71 12.92 -9.94
N GLN A 218 2.96 13.04 -10.39
CA GLN A 218 3.56 14.28 -10.91
C GLN A 218 3.48 15.47 -9.92
N VAL A 219 3.57 15.18 -8.62
CA VAL A 219 3.61 16.19 -7.57
C VAL A 219 4.85 17.07 -7.76
N ASN A 220 4.65 18.37 -7.87
CA ASN A 220 5.69 19.37 -8.05
C ASN A 220 5.75 20.35 -6.87
N GLU A 221 6.82 21.15 -6.83
CA GLU A 221 7.08 22.05 -5.70
C GLU A 221 6.07 23.19 -5.62
N ASP A 222 5.57 23.66 -6.76
CA ASP A 222 4.56 24.73 -6.83
C ASP A 222 3.23 24.28 -6.22
N LEU A 223 2.82 23.04 -6.49
CA LEU A 223 1.66 22.43 -5.86
C LEU A 223 1.83 22.34 -4.34
N PHE A 224 3.01 21.92 -3.87
CA PHE A 224 3.29 21.89 -2.43
C PHE A 224 3.22 23.29 -1.80
N LYS A 225 3.82 24.30 -2.44
CA LYS A 225 3.75 25.70 -1.99
C LYS A 225 2.31 26.21 -1.94
N LEU A 226 1.50 25.87 -2.95
CA LEU A 226 0.09 26.24 -2.99
C LEU A 226 -0.70 25.58 -1.84
N CYS A 227 -0.53 24.27 -1.63
CA CYS A 227 -1.16 23.55 -0.53
C CYS A 227 -0.75 24.11 0.84
N LYS A 228 0.54 24.42 1.01
CA LYS A 228 1.07 25.05 2.23
C LYS A 228 0.44 26.43 2.47
N ALA A 229 0.38 27.28 1.45
CA ALA A 229 -0.23 28.61 1.55
C ALA A 229 -1.73 28.52 1.92
N ARG A 230 -2.44 27.54 1.34
CA ARG A 230 -3.84 27.26 1.68
C ARG A 230 -4.01 26.82 3.14
N ALA A 231 -3.16 25.92 3.62
CA ALA A 231 -3.20 25.50 5.02
C ALA A 231 -2.95 26.66 5.98
N GLN A 232 -1.99 27.54 5.67
CA GLN A 232 -1.72 28.75 6.46
C GLN A 232 -2.92 29.70 6.49
N ALA A 233 -3.63 29.85 5.37
CA ALA A 233 -4.86 30.66 5.32
C ALA A 233 -5.96 30.07 6.22
N VAL A 234 -6.16 28.75 6.20
CA VAL A 234 -7.11 28.06 7.09
C VAL A 234 -6.74 28.27 8.56
N LEU A 235 -5.47 28.12 8.93
CA LEU A 235 -5.00 28.38 10.30
C LEU A 235 -5.21 29.83 10.74
N MET A 236 -4.97 30.79 9.87
CA MET A 236 -5.18 32.21 10.15
C MET A 236 -6.67 32.49 10.38
N GLU A 237 -7.55 31.96 9.55
CA GLU A 237 -9.01 32.08 9.72
C GLU A 237 -9.48 31.45 11.05
N MET A 238 -8.95 30.28 11.40
CA MET A 238 -9.22 29.61 12.67
C MET A 238 -8.76 30.42 13.90
N SER A 239 -7.68 31.19 13.77
CA SER A 239 -7.22 32.07 14.84
C SER A 239 -8.17 33.26 15.00
N LEU A 240 -8.52 33.91 13.89
CA LEU A 240 -9.44 35.05 13.89
C LEU A 240 -10.82 34.68 14.46
N LYS A 241 -11.37 33.50 14.10
CA LYS A 241 -12.62 33.00 14.69
C LYS A 241 -12.53 32.81 16.20
N ARG A 242 -11.41 32.25 16.69
CA ARG A 242 -11.18 32.09 18.14
C ARG A 242 -11.09 33.45 18.85
N ASP A 243 -10.43 34.44 18.26
CA ASP A 243 -10.31 35.77 18.84
C ASP A 243 -11.67 36.48 18.90
N VAL A 244 -12.51 36.32 17.86
CA VAL A 244 -13.89 36.82 17.85
C VAL A 244 -14.72 36.13 18.93
N ASP A 245 -14.67 34.81 19.04
CA ASP A 245 -15.40 34.06 20.08
C ASP A 245 -14.96 34.46 21.49
N HIS A 246 -13.65 34.64 21.73
CA HIS A 246 -13.13 35.14 23.00
C HIS A 246 -13.60 36.57 23.31
N SER A 247 -13.60 37.46 22.31
CA SER A 247 -14.09 38.85 22.48
C SER A 247 -15.61 38.95 22.73
N MET A 248 -16.40 37.99 22.23
CA MET A 248 -17.85 37.89 22.47
C MET A 248 -18.17 37.37 23.88
N ILE A 249 -17.28 36.55 24.46
CA ILE A 249 -17.40 36.05 25.84
C ILE A 249 -16.97 37.12 26.86
N GLU A 250 -16.08 38.04 26.48
CA GLU A 250 -15.60 39.15 27.32
C GLU A 250 -16.45 40.43 27.24
N THR A 251 -17.68 40.39 26.70
CA THR A 251 -18.60 41.52 26.88
C THR A 251 -19.04 41.60 28.35
N PRO A 252 -18.83 42.71 29.07
CA PRO A 252 -19.25 42.81 30.45
C PRO A 252 -20.77 42.79 30.52
N THR A 253 -21.32 41.83 31.26
CA THR A 253 -22.69 41.90 31.76
C THR A 253 -22.82 43.18 32.58
N VAL A 254 -23.37 44.23 31.99
CA VAL A 254 -23.83 45.40 32.73
C VAL A 254 -25.02 44.94 33.57
N SER A 255 -24.79 44.86 34.88
CA SER A 255 -25.85 44.73 35.88
C SER A 255 -26.79 45.94 35.77
N PRO A 256 -28.11 45.75 35.68
CA PRO A 256 -29.06 46.86 35.66
C PRO A 256 -29.38 47.25 37.11
N ASP A 257 -28.42 47.82 37.83
CA ASP A 257 -28.67 48.48 39.11
C ASP A 257 -27.47 49.39 39.41
N ASP A 258 -27.49 50.59 38.84
CA ASP A 258 -27.11 51.83 39.53
C ASP A 258 -27.22 53.00 38.55
N ALA A 259 -28.43 53.55 38.47
CA ALA A 259 -28.64 54.90 37.97
C ALA A 259 -28.64 55.86 39.17
N SER A 260 -27.55 56.60 39.40
CA SER A 260 -27.64 57.92 40.02
C SER A 260 -26.51 58.87 39.58
N ILE A 261 -26.90 59.75 38.65
CA ILE A 261 -26.64 61.21 38.61
C ILE A 261 -25.45 61.72 39.43
N ILE A 262 -24.42 62.29 38.78
CA ILE A 262 -23.91 63.68 39.03
C ILE A 262 -23.31 64.24 37.71
N LEU A 263 -23.79 65.42 37.31
CA LEU A 263 -23.17 66.32 36.32
C LEU A 263 -21.93 67.02 36.93
N GLU A 264 -20.82 67.08 36.20
CA GLU A 264 -20.01 68.30 36.07
C GLU A 264 -18.97 68.19 34.93
N SER A 265 -18.73 69.31 34.25
CA SER A 265 -17.84 69.44 33.07
C SER A 265 -16.44 70.00 33.46
N PRO A 266 -15.56 70.41 32.53
CA PRO A 266 -14.26 69.78 32.32
C PRO A 266 -13.05 70.62 32.81
N ALA A 267 -11.93 69.98 33.14
CA ALA A 267 -10.65 70.68 33.32
C ALA A 267 -9.42 69.86 32.91
N ARG A 268 -8.46 70.60 32.36
CA ARG A 268 -7.16 70.25 31.77
C ARG A 268 -6.14 69.66 32.76
N SER A 269 -5.03 69.20 32.16
CA SER A 269 -3.66 69.01 32.70
C SER A 269 -3.46 67.70 33.47
N GLY A 270 -2.37 66.95 33.32
CA GLY A 270 -1.12 67.15 32.60
C GLY A 270 -0.02 66.42 33.37
N SER A 271 0.87 65.68 32.68
CA SER A 271 2.13 65.07 33.19
C SER A 271 1.97 64.09 34.37
N SER A 272 2.83 63.11 34.66
CA SER A 272 4.24 62.86 34.39
C SER A 272 4.51 61.38 34.72
N VAL A 273 5.20 60.61 33.87
CA VAL A 273 6.66 60.33 33.87
C VAL A 273 7.15 59.47 35.04
N SER A 274 7.59 58.24 34.66
CA SER A 274 8.77 57.49 35.18
C SER A 274 8.67 56.89 36.60
N SER A 275 9.35 55.81 36.99
CA SER A 275 10.54 55.08 36.52
C SER A 275 10.45 53.65 37.11
N ALA A 276 10.91 52.58 36.45
CA ALA A 276 12.25 51.96 36.61
C ALA A 276 12.72 51.88 38.10
N SER A 277 13.26 50.79 38.66
CA SER A 277 14.12 49.76 38.07
C SER A 277 14.60 48.78 39.17
N SER A 278 14.92 47.54 38.77
CA SER A 278 16.06 46.71 39.24
C SER A 278 16.03 46.13 40.66
N ALA A 279 16.79 45.08 41.01
CA ALA A 279 17.45 43.93 40.37
C ALA A 279 18.08 43.13 41.54
N SER A 280 18.50 41.87 41.26
CA SER A 280 19.40 41.00 42.05
C SER A 280 18.90 40.52 43.43
N GLY A 281 19.00 39.26 43.85
CA GLY A 281 19.77 38.11 43.38
C GLY A 281 20.77 37.68 44.48
N THR A 282 20.52 36.56 45.17
CA THR A 282 21.55 35.70 45.79
C THR A 282 20.98 34.33 46.20
N THR A 283 21.78 33.31 45.91
CA THR A 283 21.70 31.87 46.18
C THR A 283 21.98 31.50 47.64
N VAL A 284 21.62 30.28 48.09
CA VAL A 284 22.52 29.18 48.56
C VAL A 284 21.70 27.99 49.17
N GLU A 285 21.92 26.81 48.56
CA GLU A 285 22.01 25.38 49.03
C GLU A 285 20.97 24.62 49.89
N ASP A 286 20.57 23.46 49.31
CA ASP A 286 20.51 22.06 49.79
C ASP A 286 19.97 21.65 51.17
N VAL A 287 18.98 20.71 51.17
CA VAL A 287 19.00 19.45 51.95
C VAL A 287 18.14 18.37 51.25
N GLU A 288 18.71 17.17 51.14
CA GLU A 288 18.16 15.90 50.68
C GLU A 288 17.35 15.17 51.79
N ALA A 289 16.22 14.52 51.47
CA ALA A 289 15.68 13.41 52.27
C ALA A 289 14.65 12.57 51.48
N SER A 290 14.96 11.28 51.32
CA SER A 290 14.03 10.21 50.95
C SER A 290 13.11 9.85 52.12
N LEU A 291 11.84 9.52 51.86
CA LEU A 291 11.08 8.54 52.66
C LEU A 291 10.05 7.79 51.79
N VAL A 292 10.12 6.48 51.92
CA VAL A 292 9.24 5.42 51.41
C VAL A 292 8.04 5.28 52.36
N MET A 293 6.88 4.77 51.88
CA MET A 293 6.04 3.70 52.50
C MET A 293 4.66 3.56 51.80
N GLU A 294 4.53 2.46 51.07
CA GLU A 294 3.46 1.43 51.00
C GLU A 294 1.95 1.74 51.10
N ASP A 295 1.25 1.24 50.07
CA ASP A 295 0.01 0.44 49.98
C ASP A 295 -1.30 0.85 50.67
N SER A 296 -2.37 0.94 49.86
CA SER A 296 -3.49 -0.03 49.89
C SER A 296 -4.52 0.22 48.78
N GLU A 297 -4.96 -0.89 48.19
CA GLU A 297 -5.90 -1.04 47.08
C GLU A 297 -7.32 -0.50 47.37
N THR A 298 -8.03 -0.09 46.32
CA THR A 298 -9.39 -0.62 46.05
C THR A 298 -9.79 -0.35 44.61
N SER A 299 -10.07 -1.44 43.92
CA SER A 299 -10.60 -1.57 42.57
C SER A 299 -11.92 -0.80 42.37
N GLN A 300 -12.07 -0.16 41.22
CA GLN A 300 -13.35 -0.17 40.49
C GLN A 300 -13.11 -0.04 38.98
N ALA A 301 -13.29 -1.18 38.31
CA ALA A 301 -13.38 -1.28 36.87
C ALA A 301 -14.66 -0.60 36.38
N THR A 302 -14.55 0.35 35.46
CA THR A 302 -15.67 0.84 34.66
C THR A 302 -15.60 0.21 33.27
N ASN A 303 -16.40 -0.84 33.10
CA ASN A 303 -16.81 -1.37 31.81
C ASN A 303 -17.45 -0.26 30.97
N VAL A 304 -16.94 0.00 29.77
CA VAL A 304 -17.70 0.69 28.72
C VAL A 304 -18.12 -0.36 27.69
N SER A 305 -19.34 -0.84 27.89
CA SER A 305 -20.09 -1.68 26.97
C SER A 305 -20.32 -0.95 25.65
N ILE A 306 -19.89 -1.52 24.53
CA ILE A 306 -20.27 -1.09 23.19
C ILE A 306 -21.74 -1.48 22.99
N SER A 307 -22.65 -0.52 23.11
CA SER A 307 -24.04 -0.71 22.69
C SER A 307 -24.15 -0.44 21.19
N ALA A 308 -24.62 -1.45 20.46
CA ALA A 308 -24.95 -1.36 19.04
C ALA A 308 -26.14 -0.42 18.85
N ALA A 309 -25.88 0.81 18.40
CA ALA A 309 -26.91 1.73 17.98
C ALA A 309 -27.38 1.39 16.55
N ARG A 310 -28.59 0.85 16.52
CA ARG A 310 -29.54 0.64 15.41
C ARG A 310 -29.40 1.68 14.29
N ALA A 311 -29.11 1.22 13.08
CA ALA A 311 -29.20 2.00 11.85
C ALA A 311 -30.68 2.36 11.52
N PRO A 312 -30.98 3.56 11.01
CA PRO A 312 -32.31 3.85 10.47
C PRO A 312 -32.45 3.21 9.08
N SER A 313 -33.57 2.51 8.87
CA SER A 313 -33.98 1.91 7.61
C SER A 313 -34.10 2.97 6.50
N ILE A 314 -33.35 2.80 5.42
CA ILE A 314 -33.56 3.53 4.17
C ILE A 314 -34.77 2.91 3.47
N ALA A 315 -35.79 3.73 3.25
CA ALA A 315 -37.00 3.36 2.54
C ALA A 315 -36.71 3.05 1.06
N LEU A 316 -37.23 1.92 0.60
CA LEU A 316 -37.37 1.56 -0.81
C LEU A 316 -38.23 2.59 -1.54
N TYR A 317 -37.72 3.15 -2.64
CA TYR A 317 -38.57 3.77 -3.66
C TYR A 317 -39.00 2.71 -4.68
N PRO A 318 -40.29 2.63 -5.06
CA PRO A 318 -40.75 1.70 -6.07
C PRO A 318 -40.54 2.26 -7.48
N LEU A 319 -40.16 1.34 -8.38
CA LEU A 319 -40.30 1.46 -9.83
C LEU A 319 -41.78 1.50 -10.21
N LEU A 320 -42.18 2.48 -11.04
CA LEU A 320 -43.25 2.34 -12.02
C LEU A 320 -42.97 3.23 -13.25
N ASP A 321 -43.10 2.59 -14.43
CA ASP A 321 -43.16 3.17 -15.77
C ASP A 321 -44.28 4.22 -15.90
N ASP A 322 -44.07 5.27 -16.71
CA ASP A 322 -44.92 5.52 -17.90
C ASP A 322 -44.29 6.52 -18.89
N VAL A 323 -44.70 6.38 -20.14
CA VAL A 323 -44.25 6.99 -21.39
C VAL A 323 -44.94 8.33 -21.67
N SER A 324 -44.33 9.14 -22.57
CA SER A 324 -44.80 10.40 -23.19
C SER A 324 -44.58 11.66 -22.34
N ASP A 325 -43.94 12.73 -22.81
CA ASP A 325 -44.32 13.45 -24.01
C ASP A 325 -43.15 14.34 -24.55
N ARG A 326 -42.81 14.14 -25.82
CA ARG A 326 -41.92 15.02 -26.58
C ARG A 326 -42.77 16.12 -27.19
N LYS A 327 -42.80 17.33 -26.59
CA LYS A 327 -42.90 18.63 -27.29
C LYS A 327 -43.12 19.79 -26.30
N ARG A 328 -42.04 20.44 -25.87
CA ARG A 328 -42.01 21.90 -25.80
C ARG A 328 -40.58 22.43 -25.89
N ALA A 329 -40.11 22.53 -27.13
CA ALA A 329 -38.95 23.32 -27.45
C ALA A 329 -39.27 24.82 -27.27
N ARG A 330 -38.27 25.55 -26.77
CA ARG A 330 -37.99 26.98 -27.01
C ARG A 330 -38.98 28.00 -26.46
N ARG A 331 -38.62 28.56 -25.30
CA ARG A 331 -38.33 29.99 -25.07
C ARG A 331 -38.19 30.22 -23.57
N SER A 332 -36.97 30.52 -23.13
CA SER A 332 -36.62 31.36 -21.98
C SER A 332 -35.10 31.30 -21.82
N SER A 333 -34.40 32.20 -22.50
CA SER A 333 -33.08 32.64 -22.07
C SER A 333 -33.29 33.35 -20.74
N ALA A 334 -33.08 32.64 -19.63
CA ALA A 334 -33.12 33.21 -18.29
C ALA A 334 -31.75 33.02 -17.66
N VAL A 335 -31.10 34.15 -17.40
CA VAL A 335 -29.91 34.31 -16.57
C VAL A 335 -30.05 33.43 -15.33
N LEU A 336 -29.14 32.47 -15.14
CA LEU A 336 -29.04 31.73 -13.88
C LEU A 336 -28.65 32.73 -12.77
N PRO A 337 -29.30 32.71 -11.60
CA PRO A 337 -29.02 33.67 -10.56
C PRO A 337 -27.64 33.39 -9.96
N VAL A 338 -26.71 34.31 -10.19
CA VAL A 338 -25.34 34.33 -9.64
C VAL A 338 -25.33 34.17 -8.10
N GLN A 339 -26.44 34.53 -7.44
CA GLN A 339 -26.63 34.39 -6.00
C GLN A 339 -26.57 32.94 -5.48
N ASN A 340 -27.11 31.97 -6.23
CA ASN A 340 -27.09 30.56 -5.80
C ASN A 340 -25.68 29.97 -5.89
N MET A 341 -24.90 30.35 -6.90
CA MET A 341 -23.51 29.89 -7.02
C MET A 341 -22.61 30.44 -5.91
N LEU A 342 -22.82 31.69 -5.50
CA LEU A 342 -22.10 32.28 -4.36
C LEU A 342 -22.49 31.62 -3.03
N GLN A 343 -23.77 31.33 -2.80
CA GLN A 343 -24.19 30.61 -1.59
C GLN A 343 -23.72 29.16 -1.57
N ASP A 344 -23.73 28.47 -2.71
CA ASP A 344 -23.18 27.12 -2.84
C ASP A 344 -21.66 27.12 -2.65
N ALA A 345 -20.94 28.11 -3.21
CA ALA A 345 -19.50 28.27 -3.01
C ALA A 345 -19.14 28.62 -1.56
N VAL A 346 -19.94 29.47 -0.89
CA VAL A 346 -19.79 29.79 0.53
C VAL A 346 -20.06 28.55 1.39
N GLY A 347 -21.12 27.79 1.10
CA GLY A 347 -21.40 26.54 1.83
C GLY A 347 -20.34 25.46 1.63
N ILE A 348 -19.79 25.34 0.42
CA ILE A 348 -18.66 24.44 0.14
C ILE A 348 -17.40 24.92 0.88
N ALA A 349 -17.10 26.22 0.85
CA ALA A 349 -15.97 26.81 1.56
C ALA A 349 -16.09 26.60 3.08
N GLU A 350 -17.25 26.85 3.67
CA GLU A 350 -17.52 26.60 5.10
C GLU A 350 -17.36 25.11 5.46
N MET A 351 -17.81 24.21 4.60
CA MET A 351 -17.66 22.77 4.81
C MET A 351 -16.19 22.34 4.74
N LEU A 352 -15.42 22.87 3.78
CA LEU A 352 -13.99 22.59 3.63
C LEU A 352 -13.19 23.17 4.79
N VAL A 353 -13.53 24.37 5.24
CA VAL A 353 -12.97 24.98 6.45
C VAL A 353 -13.29 24.10 7.66
N ALA A 354 -14.54 23.69 7.87
CA ALA A 354 -14.90 22.81 9.00
C ALA A 354 -14.21 21.42 8.97
N HIS A 355 -13.91 20.88 7.77
CA HIS A 355 -13.13 19.65 7.61
C HIS A 355 -11.63 19.89 7.86
N GLY A 356 -11.09 21.02 7.39
CA GLY A 356 -9.73 21.45 7.68
C GLY A 356 -9.51 21.68 9.17
N GLU A 357 -10.44 22.37 9.84
CA GLU A 357 -10.43 22.63 11.28
C GLU A 357 -10.39 21.34 12.10
N ARG A 358 -11.23 20.35 11.76
CA ARG A 358 -11.21 19.04 12.40
C ARG A 358 -9.90 18.30 12.16
N SER A 359 -9.40 18.33 10.94
CA SER A 359 -8.15 17.65 10.56
C SER A 359 -6.95 18.24 11.30
N ILE A 360 -6.83 19.57 11.36
CA ILE A 360 -5.77 20.28 12.07
C ILE A 360 -5.82 19.99 13.58
N LYS A 361 -7.01 19.94 14.19
CA LYS A 361 -7.15 19.55 15.60
C LYS A 361 -6.60 18.14 15.85
N LEU A 362 -6.88 17.19 14.95
CA LEU A 362 -6.35 15.83 15.06
C LEU A 362 -4.84 15.76 14.85
N VAL A 363 -4.27 16.56 13.95
CA VAL A 363 -2.80 16.71 13.82
C VAL A 363 -2.20 17.17 15.15
N ASN A 364 -2.77 18.20 15.78
CA ASN A 364 -2.29 18.71 17.06
C ASN A 364 -2.41 17.70 18.22
N VAL A 365 -3.34 16.75 18.14
CA VAL A 365 -3.45 15.63 19.10
C VAL A 365 -2.38 14.56 18.85
N ASP A 366 -2.04 14.30 17.59
CA ASP A 366 -1.09 13.24 17.23
C ASP A 366 0.37 13.67 17.33
N MET A 367 0.68 14.94 17.03
CA MET A 367 2.07 15.41 16.99
C MET A 367 2.84 15.20 18.31
N PRO A 368 2.32 15.57 19.50
CA PRO A 368 3.07 15.40 20.76
C PRO A 368 3.44 13.95 21.09
N ARG A 369 2.67 12.98 20.60
CA ARG A 369 2.92 11.54 20.82
C ARG A 369 3.68 10.86 19.68
N THR A 370 3.84 11.54 18.54
CA THR A 370 4.54 11.01 17.37
C THR A 370 6.04 11.12 17.59
N PHE A 371 6.68 10.00 17.93
CA PHE A 371 8.09 9.96 18.34
C PHE A 371 8.43 10.95 19.47
N GLY A 372 7.48 11.18 20.39
CA GLY A 372 7.55 12.25 21.40
C GLY A 372 8.69 12.15 22.41
N HIS A 373 9.52 11.10 22.39
CA HIS A 373 10.76 11.02 23.18
C HIS A 373 12.02 11.35 22.35
N HIS A 374 11.89 11.49 21.04
CA HIS A 374 12.99 11.78 20.14
C HIS A 374 13.24 13.30 20.10
N PRO A 375 14.49 13.78 20.21
CA PRO A 375 14.80 15.23 20.25
C PRO A 375 14.28 16.01 19.04
N LEU A 376 14.34 15.41 17.84
CA LEU A 376 13.88 16.02 16.59
C LEU A 376 12.36 16.24 16.52
N PHE A 377 11.58 15.55 17.37
CA PHE A 377 10.12 15.59 17.37
C PHE A 377 9.55 16.12 18.70
N GLN A 378 10.35 16.84 19.47
CA GLN A 378 9.83 17.63 20.60
C GLN A 378 9.00 18.81 20.09
N PRO A 379 8.07 19.36 20.89
CA PRO A 379 7.39 20.60 20.54
C PRO A 379 8.37 21.73 20.18
N GLY A 380 8.17 22.37 19.03
CA GLY A 380 9.06 23.44 18.51
C GLY A 380 10.37 22.94 17.88
N ALA A 381 10.60 21.63 17.79
CA ALA A 381 11.75 21.09 17.08
C ALA A 381 11.50 21.05 15.55
N GLU A 382 12.59 21.10 14.78
CA GLU A 382 12.55 21.14 13.31
C GLU A 382 11.74 19.98 12.69
N GLY A 383 11.86 18.77 13.24
CA GLY A 383 11.10 17.62 12.72
C GLY A 383 9.61 17.72 12.99
N THR A 384 9.21 18.28 14.13
CA THR A 384 7.80 18.54 14.46
C THR A 384 7.23 19.57 13.49
N GLU A 385 7.91 20.70 13.31
CA GLU A 385 7.47 21.77 12.40
C GLU A 385 7.35 21.27 10.95
N ARG A 386 8.36 20.55 10.47
CA ARG A 386 8.36 19.95 9.14
C ARG A 386 7.21 18.95 8.95
N THR A 387 6.98 18.09 9.95
CA THR A 387 5.92 17.09 9.89
C THR A 387 4.55 17.75 9.86
N THR A 388 4.32 18.75 10.72
CA THR A 388 3.08 19.53 10.75
C THR A 388 2.83 20.20 9.40
N GLU A 389 3.83 20.89 8.83
CA GLU A 389 3.74 21.53 7.52
C GLU A 389 3.36 20.53 6.41
N VAL A 390 3.99 19.35 6.40
CA VAL A 390 3.71 18.31 5.40
C VAL A 390 2.29 17.76 5.55
N LEU A 391 1.82 17.52 6.78
CA LEU A 391 0.46 17.02 7.04
C LEU A 391 -0.59 18.06 6.66
N GLU A 392 -0.37 19.31 7.04
CA GLU A 392 -1.23 20.44 6.71
C GLU A 392 -1.36 20.63 5.19
N ALA A 393 -0.24 20.61 4.47
CA ALA A 393 -0.26 20.63 3.01
C ALA A 393 -0.99 19.40 2.43
N TYR A 394 -0.82 18.21 3.03
CA TYR A 394 -1.49 17.00 2.59
C TYR A 394 -3.02 17.07 2.76
N ILE A 395 -3.52 17.64 3.86
CA ILE A 395 -4.95 17.87 4.08
C ILE A 395 -5.52 18.76 2.96
N CYS A 396 -4.81 19.82 2.57
CA CYS A 396 -5.21 20.68 1.45
C CYS A 396 -5.09 20.00 0.08
N TYR A 397 -4.17 19.04 -0.06
CA TYR A 397 -4.01 18.25 -1.29
C TYR A 397 -5.12 17.20 -1.46
N ARG A 398 -5.54 16.55 -0.36
CA ARG A 398 -6.61 15.54 -0.32
C ARG A 398 -7.71 15.93 0.67
N PRO A 399 -8.48 16.99 0.39
CA PRO A 399 -9.56 17.44 1.28
C PRO A 399 -10.68 16.40 1.42
N ASP A 400 -10.80 15.48 0.45
CA ASP A 400 -11.73 14.34 0.51
C ASP A 400 -11.35 13.30 1.58
N LEU A 401 -10.06 13.20 1.94
CA LEU A 401 -9.56 12.31 2.98
C LEU A 401 -9.34 13.07 4.30
N GLY A 402 -8.80 14.29 4.21
CA GLY A 402 -8.38 15.07 5.38
C GLY A 402 -7.23 14.40 6.14
N TYR A 403 -7.25 14.55 7.46
CA TYR A 403 -6.34 13.85 8.37
C TYR A 403 -7.02 12.68 9.07
N VAL A 404 -6.34 11.54 9.08
CA VAL A 404 -6.75 10.35 9.81
C VAL A 404 -5.66 9.99 10.81
N GLN A 405 -6.07 9.63 12.03
CA GLN A 405 -5.19 9.35 13.14
C GLN A 405 -4.12 8.32 12.77
N GLY A 406 -2.87 8.65 13.04
CA GLY A 406 -1.70 7.85 12.70
C GLY A 406 -0.96 8.23 11.42
N MET A 407 -1.54 9.08 10.57
CA MET A 407 -0.81 9.64 9.42
C MET A 407 0.46 10.40 9.85
N SER A 408 0.45 11.02 11.04
CA SER A 408 1.61 11.73 11.59
C SER A 408 2.86 10.85 11.66
N TYR A 409 2.72 9.56 11.97
CA TYR A 409 3.85 8.65 12.08
C TYR A 409 4.50 8.38 10.70
N LEU A 410 3.68 8.27 9.65
CA LEU A 410 4.18 8.12 8.28
C LEU A 410 4.91 9.39 7.83
N ALA A 411 4.29 10.56 8.04
CA ALA A 411 4.85 11.85 7.68
C ALA A 411 6.15 12.14 8.44
N ALA A 412 6.18 11.90 9.76
CA ALA A 412 7.35 12.10 10.61
C ALA A 412 8.50 11.17 10.18
N THR A 413 8.21 9.91 9.85
CA THR A 413 9.22 8.95 9.36
C THR A 413 9.88 9.43 8.07
N LEU A 414 9.11 10.02 7.16
CA LEU A 414 9.64 10.64 5.94
C LEU A 414 10.44 11.90 6.25
N CYS A 415 9.92 12.79 7.10
CA CYS A 415 10.58 14.03 7.52
C CYS A 415 11.88 13.81 8.28
N PHE A 416 12.05 12.64 8.89
CA PHE A 416 13.31 12.21 9.50
C PHE A 416 14.47 12.12 8.49
N HIS A 417 14.15 11.83 7.23
CA HIS A 417 15.13 11.52 6.19
C HIS A 417 15.11 12.50 5.01
N MET A 418 14.14 13.41 4.96
CA MET A 418 13.85 14.25 3.79
C MET A 418 13.47 15.67 4.23
N ASP A 419 13.67 16.63 3.32
CA ASP A 419 13.07 17.97 3.42
C ASP A 419 11.54 17.91 3.24
N SER A 420 10.83 19.00 3.58
CA SER A 420 9.37 19.04 3.55
C SER A 420 8.76 18.68 2.19
N PHE A 421 9.31 19.23 1.10
CA PHE A 421 8.74 18.99 -0.23
C PHE A 421 8.94 17.54 -0.66
N THR A 422 10.15 17.01 -0.46
CA THR A 422 10.44 15.61 -0.78
C THR A 422 9.61 14.67 0.09
N ALA A 423 9.45 14.96 1.38
CA ALA A 423 8.61 14.20 2.31
C ALA A 423 7.12 14.26 1.91
N PHE A 424 6.60 15.42 1.53
CA PHE A 424 5.23 15.58 1.04
C PHE A 424 4.98 14.74 -0.21
N LYS A 425 5.87 14.82 -1.21
CA LYS A 425 5.78 14.01 -2.43
C LYS A 425 5.83 12.51 -2.11
N ALA A 426 6.74 12.09 -1.24
CA ALA A 426 6.85 10.71 -0.81
C ALA A 426 5.60 10.23 -0.04
N LEU A 427 5.02 11.09 0.81
CA LEU A 427 3.79 10.81 1.53
C LEU A 427 2.62 10.62 0.56
N VAL A 428 2.49 11.49 -0.45
CA VAL A 428 1.47 11.36 -1.50
C VAL A 428 1.60 10.04 -2.26
N ALA A 429 2.81 9.66 -2.65
CA ALA A 429 3.07 8.38 -3.32
C ALA A 429 2.74 7.18 -2.39
N LEU A 430 3.21 7.23 -1.14
CA LEU A 430 3.01 6.18 -0.14
C LEU A 430 1.53 5.97 0.19
N MET A 431 0.78 7.04 0.41
CA MET A 431 -0.67 7.03 0.69
C MET A 431 -1.51 6.57 -0.50
N SER A 432 -0.92 6.49 -1.70
CA SER A 432 -1.57 5.99 -2.91
C SER A 432 -1.36 4.48 -3.13
N THR A 433 -0.56 3.82 -2.29
CA THR A 433 -0.40 2.35 -2.32
C THR A 433 -1.68 1.65 -1.88
N SER A 434 -1.94 0.45 -2.41
CA SER A 434 -3.16 -0.35 -2.15
C SER A 434 -3.60 -0.35 -0.70
N LEU A 435 -2.72 -0.82 0.19
CA LEU A 435 -3.03 -1.03 1.59
C LEU A 435 -3.36 0.29 2.29
N LEU A 436 -2.49 1.29 2.16
CA LEU A 436 -2.67 2.56 2.88
C LEU A 436 -3.85 3.36 2.32
N PHE A 437 -4.03 3.38 1.00
CA PHE A 437 -5.16 4.05 0.37
C PHE A 437 -6.50 3.52 0.90
N ASP A 438 -6.63 2.18 0.98
CA ASP A 438 -7.87 1.56 1.45
C ASP A 438 -8.05 1.71 2.96
N MET A 439 -6.98 1.54 3.76
CA MET A 439 -7.03 1.62 5.22
C MET A 439 -7.36 3.03 5.72
N PHE A 440 -6.76 4.07 5.13
CA PHE A 440 -7.02 5.46 5.55
C PHE A 440 -8.37 6.00 5.10
N ARG A 441 -8.98 5.43 4.05
CA ARG A 441 -10.37 5.76 3.70
C ARG A 441 -11.39 5.17 4.68
N LEU A 442 -10.95 4.28 5.58
CA LEU A 442 -11.77 3.62 6.59
C LEU A 442 -13.01 2.92 5.99
N GLU A 443 -12.89 2.42 4.75
CA GLU A 443 -13.97 1.69 4.10
C GLU A 443 -14.05 0.28 4.69
N ALA A 444 -15.03 0.05 5.56
CA ALA A 444 -15.17 -1.19 6.33
C ALA A 444 -15.03 -2.46 5.47
N THR A 445 -15.69 -2.50 4.31
CA THR A 445 -15.65 -3.64 3.39
C THR A 445 -14.23 -3.97 2.89
N ARG A 446 -13.43 -2.95 2.57
CA ARG A 446 -12.04 -3.16 2.15
C ARG A 446 -11.17 -3.54 3.33
N THR A 447 -11.31 -2.85 4.45
CA THR A 447 -10.57 -3.16 5.68
C THR A 447 -10.77 -4.61 6.09
N PHE A 448 -12.02 -5.08 6.13
CA PHE A 448 -12.34 -6.48 6.43
C PHE A 448 -11.73 -7.45 5.43
N HIS A 449 -11.72 -7.15 4.12
CA HIS A 449 -11.04 -8.00 3.14
C HIS A 449 -9.54 -8.19 3.44
N TYR A 450 -8.83 -7.13 3.82
CA TYR A 450 -7.42 -7.25 4.22
C TYR A 450 -7.26 -8.08 5.51
N ILE A 451 -8.15 -7.92 6.49
CA ILE A 451 -8.14 -8.69 7.74
C ILE A 451 -8.47 -10.17 7.49
N ASP A 452 -9.41 -10.48 6.60
CA ASP A 452 -9.74 -11.86 6.22
C ASP A 452 -8.55 -12.55 5.54
N VAL A 453 -7.88 -11.85 4.62
CA VAL A 453 -6.65 -12.35 3.99
C VAL A 453 -5.53 -12.49 5.03
N TYR A 454 -5.42 -11.57 5.97
CA TYR A 454 -4.46 -11.64 7.07
C TYR A 454 -4.68 -12.91 7.90
N ASN A 455 -5.92 -13.18 8.32
CA ASN A 455 -6.29 -14.35 9.11
C ASN A 455 -6.04 -15.66 8.35
N GLN A 456 -6.30 -15.70 7.04
CA GLN A 456 -5.97 -16.86 6.20
C GLN A 456 -4.45 -17.12 6.15
N ILE A 457 -3.65 -16.06 6.04
CA ILE A 457 -2.19 -16.17 6.03
C ILE A 457 -1.68 -16.60 7.41
N LEU A 458 -2.22 -16.04 8.49
CA LEU A 458 -1.89 -16.42 9.87
C LEU A 458 -2.17 -17.90 10.13
N GLN A 459 -3.36 -18.37 9.75
CA GLN A 459 -3.73 -19.79 9.88
C GLN A 459 -2.82 -20.72 9.05
N HIS A 460 -2.33 -20.24 7.90
CA HIS A 460 -1.43 -21.01 7.05
C HIS A 460 0.01 -21.06 7.59
N GLU A 461 0.55 -19.92 8.02
CA GLU A 461 1.95 -19.78 8.45
C GLU A 461 2.17 -20.21 9.91
N LEU A 462 1.25 -19.85 10.81
CA LEU A 462 1.36 -20.04 12.26
C LEU A 462 0.05 -20.66 12.82
N PRO A 463 -0.30 -21.90 12.43
CA PRO A 463 -1.61 -22.50 12.76
C PRO A 463 -1.87 -22.62 14.26
N ASP A 464 -0.84 -22.95 15.06
CA ASP A 464 -0.98 -23.10 16.50
C ASP A 464 -1.26 -21.75 17.17
N LEU A 465 -0.58 -20.69 16.71
CA LEU A 465 -0.82 -19.33 17.19
C LEU A 465 -2.20 -18.82 16.76
N ALA A 466 -2.62 -19.14 15.53
CA ALA A 466 -3.95 -18.79 15.04
C ALA A 466 -5.06 -19.42 15.89
N ALA A 467 -4.90 -20.69 16.28
CA ALA A 467 -5.83 -21.38 17.18
C ALA A 467 -5.84 -20.73 18.57
N HIS A 468 -4.67 -20.45 19.14
CA HIS A 468 -4.55 -19.77 20.44
C HIS A 468 -5.21 -18.39 20.44
N PHE A 469 -5.01 -17.59 19.39
CA PHE A 469 -5.68 -16.29 19.24
C PHE A 469 -7.20 -16.43 19.16
N GLN A 470 -7.73 -17.45 18.46
CA GLN A 470 -9.16 -17.72 18.43
C GLN A 470 -9.71 -18.13 19.80
N GLU A 471 -9.01 -19.00 20.52
CA GLU A 471 -9.42 -19.46 21.86
C GLU A 471 -9.41 -18.34 22.91
N THR A 472 -8.45 -17.43 22.80
CA THR A 472 -8.27 -16.29 23.72
C THR A 472 -9.02 -15.03 23.30
N GLY A 473 -9.70 -15.04 22.14
CA GLY A 473 -10.48 -13.92 21.64
C GLY A 473 -9.67 -12.75 21.06
N ILE A 474 -8.41 -13.00 20.65
CA ILE A 474 -7.57 -12.02 19.97
C ILE A 474 -7.91 -11.97 18.48
N ASP A 475 -8.50 -10.86 18.05
CA ASP A 475 -8.78 -10.61 16.63
C ASP A 475 -7.65 -9.80 15.99
N ALA A 476 -7.27 -10.16 14.75
CA ALA A 476 -6.24 -9.47 13.99
C ALA A 476 -6.54 -7.97 13.79
N GLN A 477 -7.81 -7.58 13.69
CA GLN A 477 -8.20 -6.17 13.58
C GLN A 477 -7.72 -5.35 14.78
N MET A 478 -7.59 -5.95 15.96
CA MET A 478 -7.22 -5.24 17.19
C MET A 478 -5.75 -4.75 17.21
N TYR A 479 -4.87 -5.30 16.36
CA TYR A 479 -3.46 -4.92 16.32
C TYR A 479 -2.94 -4.68 14.89
N ALA A 480 -3.38 -5.46 13.89
CA ALA A 480 -2.84 -5.39 12.54
C ALA A 480 -3.25 -4.13 11.77
N VAL A 481 -4.40 -3.52 12.11
CA VAL A 481 -4.82 -2.23 11.53
C VAL A 481 -3.85 -1.12 11.94
N ASP A 482 -3.45 -1.09 13.22
CA ASP A 482 -2.45 -0.14 13.73
C ASP A 482 -1.10 -0.32 13.03
N TRP A 483 -0.67 -1.58 12.88
CA TRP A 483 0.55 -1.93 12.17
C TRP A 483 0.52 -1.48 10.72
N ALA A 484 -0.63 -1.61 10.03
CA ALA A 484 -0.78 -1.15 8.65
C ALA A 484 -0.76 0.38 8.56
N LEU A 485 -1.60 1.07 9.33
CA LEU A 485 -1.75 2.53 9.28
C LEU A 485 -0.46 3.27 9.62
N THR A 486 0.36 2.69 10.50
CA THR A 486 1.65 3.31 10.89
C THR A 486 2.86 2.64 10.25
N LEU A 487 2.67 1.63 9.40
CA LEU A 487 3.76 0.78 8.90
C LEU A 487 4.73 0.38 10.03
N PHE A 488 4.16 -0.10 11.14
CA PHE A 488 4.81 -0.54 12.37
C PHE A 488 5.56 0.51 13.19
N THR A 489 5.64 1.78 12.78
CA THR A 489 6.48 2.78 13.46
C THR A 489 5.97 3.16 14.85
N ARG A 490 4.72 2.81 15.18
CA ARG A 490 4.16 2.96 16.52
C ARG A 490 4.47 1.78 17.43
N SER A 491 4.44 0.56 16.88
CA SER A 491 4.50 -0.68 17.66
C SER A 491 5.91 -1.26 17.77
N LEU A 492 6.81 -0.88 16.86
CA LEU A 492 8.22 -1.29 16.85
C LEU A 492 9.16 -0.15 17.24
N PRO A 493 10.34 -0.47 17.80
CA PRO A 493 11.47 0.46 17.86
C PRO A 493 11.75 1.05 16.48
N LEU A 494 12.02 2.36 16.42
CA LEU A 494 12.14 3.11 15.16
C LEU A 494 13.13 2.44 14.20
N ASP A 495 14.31 2.04 14.66
CA ASP A 495 15.31 1.38 13.80
C ASP A 495 14.79 0.11 13.11
N LEU A 496 13.95 -0.68 13.78
CA LEU A 496 13.34 -1.88 13.18
C LEU A 496 12.24 -1.52 12.20
N ALA A 497 11.40 -0.54 12.56
CA ALA A 497 10.37 -0.04 11.65
C ALA A 497 11.01 0.51 10.36
N LEU A 498 12.08 1.30 10.45
CA LEU A 498 12.82 1.81 9.29
C LEU A 498 13.37 0.68 8.41
N ARG A 499 13.79 -0.45 9.01
CA ARG A 499 14.22 -1.63 8.25
C ARG A 499 13.07 -2.30 7.50
N ILE A 500 11.89 -2.39 8.10
CA ILE A 500 10.68 -2.85 7.40
C ILE A 500 10.35 -1.89 6.25
N TRP A 501 10.43 -0.58 6.47
CA TRP A 501 10.20 0.45 5.45
C TRP A 501 11.13 0.30 4.24
N ASP A 502 12.43 0.03 4.46
CA ASP A 502 13.41 -0.16 3.38
C ASP A 502 12.97 -1.20 2.33
N VAL A 503 12.20 -2.20 2.75
CA VAL A 503 11.67 -3.25 1.86
C VAL A 503 10.21 -2.98 1.48
N TYR A 504 9.40 -2.43 2.38
CA TYR A 504 7.99 -2.12 2.11
C TYR A 504 7.83 -1.13 0.97
N VAL A 505 8.64 -0.07 0.90
CA VAL A 505 8.53 0.91 -0.20
C VAL A 505 8.81 0.29 -1.57
N LEU A 506 9.55 -0.82 -1.63
CA LEU A 506 9.83 -1.55 -2.86
C LEU A 506 8.77 -2.60 -3.20
N LEU A 507 8.31 -3.36 -2.20
CA LEU A 507 7.45 -4.53 -2.40
C LEU A 507 5.96 -4.26 -2.14
N GLY A 508 5.64 -3.17 -1.46
CA GLY A 508 4.28 -2.75 -1.12
C GLY A 508 3.52 -3.72 -0.22
N SER A 509 2.20 -3.73 -0.39
CA SER A 509 1.24 -4.45 0.45
C SER A 509 1.58 -5.92 0.73
N PRO A 510 2.03 -6.74 -0.25
CA PRO A 510 2.39 -8.13 0.04
C PRO A 510 3.49 -8.30 1.10
N PHE A 511 4.43 -7.35 1.16
CA PHE A 511 5.51 -7.42 2.14
C PHE A 511 5.03 -7.07 3.55
N PHE A 512 4.02 -6.21 3.71
CA PHE A 512 3.39 -5.97 5.02
C PHE A 512 2.96 -7.29 5.67
N PHE A 513 2.23 -8.14 4.93
CA PHE A 513 1.81 -9.45 5.45
C PHE A 513 2.98 -10.37 5.81
N GLN A 514 4.03 -10.40 4.98
CA GLN A 514 5.23 -11.19 5.29
C GLN A 514 5.96 -10.67 6.53
N ALA A 515 6.07 -9.35 6.67
CA ALA A 515 6.67 -8.71 7.83
C ALA A 515 5.89 -9.04 9.10
N SER A 516 4.56 -8.95 9.06
CA SER A 516 3.69 -9.32 10.19
C SER A 516 3.85 -10.78 10.59
N MET A 517 3.88 -11.72 9.63
CA MET A 517 4.07 -13.14 9.94
C MET A 517 5.47 -13.44 10.49
N GLY A 518 6.50 -12.78 9.96
CA GLY A 518 7.85 -12.91 10.50
C GLY A 518 7.94 -12.37 11.94
N LEU A 519 7.29 -11.24 12.21
CA LEU A 519 7.23 -10.65 13.55
C LEU A 519 6.48 -11.56 14.53
N LEU A 520 5.31 -12.07 14.16
CA LEU A 520 4.55 -13.02 14.99
C LEU A 520 5.32 -14.33 15.21
N SER A 521 6.02 -14.83 14.19
CA SER A 521 6.86 -16.02 14.31
C SER A 521 8.02 -15.81 15.29
N LEU A 522 8.60 -14.62 15.33
CA LEU A 522 9.71 -14.31 16.24
C LEU A 522 9.26 -14.36 17.72
N PHE A 523 8.01 -13.98 17.99
CA PHE A 523 7.45 -13.95 19.35
C PHE A 523 6.47 -15.10 19.63
N GLN A 524 6.41 -16.11 18.74
CA GLN A 524 5.38 -17.15 18.80
C GLN A 524 5.37 -17.89 20.14
N ASP A 525 6.54 -18.31 20.63
CA ASP A 525 6.65 -19.06 21.89
C ASP A 525 6.17 -18.23 23.09
N SER A 526 6.48 -16.92 23.10
CA SER A 526 6.00 -16.01 24.14
C SER A 526 4.49 -15.80 24.06
N LEU A 527 3.95 -15.58 22.86
CA LEU A 527 2.52 -15.35 22.66
C LEU A 527 1.67 -16.57 23.04
N LEU A 528 2.14 -17.79 22.73
CA LEU A 528 1.46 -19.03 23.11
C LEU A 528 1.41 -19.25 24.64
N ALA A 529 2.35 -18.67 25.38
CA ALA A 529 2.42 -18.77 26.83
C ALA A 529 1.67 -17.63 27.55
N MET A 530 1.19 -16.61 26.84
CA MET A 530 0.57 -15.42 27.40
C MET A 530 -0.96 -15.50 27.40
N GLU A 531 -1.57 -14.83 28.38
CA GLU A 531 -3.01 -14.55 28.38
C GLU A 531 -3.35 -13.38 27.44
N ALA A 532 -4.64 -13.21 27.13
CA ALA A 532 -5.12 -12.23 26.15
C ALA A 532 -4.61 -10.80 26.41
N GLN A 533 -4.62 -10.35 27.68
CA GLN A 533 -4.19 -9.00 28.02
C GLN A 533 -2.69 -8.77 27.76
N ASP A 534 -1.85 -9.76 28.10
CA ASP A 534 -0.40 -9.66 27.91
C ASP A 534 -0.02 -9.79 26.44
N MET A 535 -0.70 -10.66 25.68
CA MET A 535 -0.56 -10.70 24.23
C MET A 535 -0.85 -9.35 23.61
N MET A 536 -1.95 -8.70 24.01
CA MET A 536 -2.31 -7.38 23.48
C MET A 536 -1.28 -6.31 23.83
N ARG A 537 -0.74 -6.32 25.06
CA ARG A 537 0.36 -5.41 25.45
C ARG A 537 1.58 -5.60 24.56
N LEU A 538 1.99 -6.86 24.32
CA LEU A 538 3.13 -7.17 23.46
C LEU A 538 2.90 -6.77 22.00
N LEU A 539 1.73 -7.09 21.44
CA LEU A 539 1.38 -6.78 20.05
C LEU A 539 1.30 -5.27 19.76
N HIS A 540 1.05 -4.45 20.80
CA HIS A 540 1.06 -2.98 20.67
C HIS A 540 2.42 -2.36 20.92
N ASN A 541 3.32 -3.04 21.63
CA ASN A 541 4.62 -2.50 22.00
C ASN A 541 5.67 -3.60 22.13
N PHE A 542 6.40 -3.84 21.04
CA PHE A 542 7.45 -4.85 21.02
C PHE A 542 8.73 -4.37 21.73
N PRO A 543 9.51 -5.29 22.33
CA PRO A 543 10.72 -4.94 23.05
C PRO A 543 11.74 -4.14 22.24
N LYS A 544 12.38 -3.17 22.88
CA LYS A 544 13.49 -2.40 22.27
C LYS A 544 14.75 -3.23 21.99
N THR A 545 14.86 -4.39 22.64
CA THR A 545 15.99 -5.32 22.52
C THR A 545 15.92 -6.22 21.28
N THR A 546 14.83 -6.17 20.52
CA THR A 546 14.63 -7.02 19.34
C THR A 546 15.67 -6.73 18.26
N SER A 547 16.33 -7.79 17.77
CA SER A 547 17.35 -7.67 16.74
C SER A 547 16.74 -7.55 15.33
N SER A 548 17.26 -6.63 14.52
CA SER A 548 16.90 -6.55 13.11
C SER A 548 17.28 -7.82 12.36
N GLN A 549 18.36 -8.49 12.75
CA GLN A 549 18.80 -9.72 12.09
C GLN A 549 17.80 -10.85 12.32
N GLU A 550 17.41 -11.08 13.58
CA GLU A 550 16.45 -12.12 13.97
C GLU A 550 15.09 -11.89 13.30
N LEU A 551 14.62 -10.65 13.30
CA LEU A 551 13.37 -10.29 12.62
C LEU A 551 13.43 -10.62 11.12
N PHE A 552 14.51 -10.23 10.43
CA PHE A 552 14.62 -10.50 8.99
C PHE A 552 14.90 -11.97 8.65
N GLU A 553 15.48 -12.73 9.56
CA GLU A 553 15.55 -14.20 9.50
C GLU A 553 14.15 -14.81 9.61
N ALA A 554 13.36 -14.38 10.59
CA ALA A 554 11.98 -14.82 10.75
C ALA A 554 11.12 -14.47 9.51
N ILE A 555 11.21 -13.23 9.00
CA ILE A 555 10.52 -12.81 7.76
C ILE A 555 10.96 -13.66 6.57
N SER A 556 12.25 -13.98 6.47
CA SER A 556 12.78 -14.85 5.39
C SER A 556 12.25 -16.29 5.48
N SER A 557 11.86 -16.73 6.68
CA SER A 557 11.34 -18.07 6.94
C SER A 557 9.86 -18.25 6.56
N VAL A 558 9.12 -17.13 6.42
CA VAL A 558 7.71 -17.13 5.99
C VAL A 558 7.57 -17.84 4.65
N SER A 559 6.64 -18.79 4.57
CA SER A 559 6.56 -19.75 3.48
C SER A 559 5.90 -19.18 2.23
N LEU A 560 4.91 -18.30 2.38
CA LEU A 560 4.26 -17.59 1.29
C LEU A 560 5.19 -16.54 0.64
N SER A 561 5.15 -16.45 -0.68
CA SER A 561 5.83 -15.41 -1.45
C SER A 561 4.95 -14.17 -1.65
N CYS A 562 5.56 -13.02 -1.95
CA CYS A 562 4.80 -11.80 -2.28
C CYS A 562 3.78 -12.05 -3.39
N GLN A 563 4.14 -12.83 -4.42
CA GLN A 563 3.24 -13.17 -5.53
C GLN A 563 2.04 -14.02 -5.09
N GLU A 564 2.22 -14.94 -4.14
CA GLU A 564 1.13 -15.74 -3.60
C GLU A 564 0.20 -14.87 -2.74
N ILE A 565 0.76 -13.97 -1.93
CA ILE A 565 -0.01 -13.01 -1.13
C ILE A 565 -0.78 -12.04 -2.03
N THR A 566 -0.16 -11.51 -3.09
CA THR A 566 -0.85 -10.69 -4.10
C THR A 566 -2.04 -11.43 -4.71
N LYS A 567 -1.92 -12.75 -4.94
CA LYS A 567 -3.04 -13.55 -5.46
C LYS A 567 -4.15 -13.76 -4.44
N LEU A 568 -3.81 -13.92 -3.16
CA LEU A 568 -4.80 -13.99 -2.08
C LEU A 568 -5.58 -12.68 -1.98
N LEU A 569 -4.87 -11.55 -2.04
CA LEU A 569 -5.46 -10.22 -2.08
C LEU A 569 -6.37 -10.06 -3.31
N ALA A 570 -5.91 -10.49 -4.49
CA ALA A 570 -6.67 -10.44 -5.75
C ALA A 570 -7.83 -11.44 -5.85
N GLY A 571 -7.93 -12.40 -4.93
CA GLY A 571 -8.98 -13.42 -4.93
C GLY A 571 -10.38 -12.89 -4.60
N GLY A 572 -10.51 -11.62 -4.20
CA GLY A 572 -11.78 -10.95 -3.93
C GLY A 572 -12.17 -9.95 -5.01
N THR A 573 -13.48 -9.74 -5.21
CA THR A 573 -14.03 -8.74 -6.15
C THR A 573 -13.71 -7.29 -5.76
N LEU A 574 -13.23 -7.07 -4.54
CA LEU A 574 -12.93 -5.77 -3.94
C LEU A 574 -11.49 -5.30 -4.20
N TRP A 575 -10.60 -6.21 -4.63
CA TRP A 575 -9.19 -5.87 -4.84
C TRP A 575 -8.98 -5.18 -6.18
N SER A 576 -8.28 -4.05 -6.12
CA SER A 576 -7.78 -3.33 -7.28
C SER A 576 -6.25 -3.33 -7.26
N PRO A 577 -5.53 -3.36 -8.39
CA PRO A 577 -4.11 -3.03 -8.42
C PRO A 577 -3.86 -1.55 -8.12
N ASP A 578 -2.66 -1.18 -7.66
CA ASP A 578 -2.28 0.20 -7.34
C ASP A 578 -2.48 1.15 -8.54
N GLU A 579 -2.19 0.68 -9.75
CA GLU A 579 -2.36 1.43 -11.01
C GLU A 579 -3.81 1.88 -11.26
N VAL A 580 -4.79 1.12 -10.76
CA VAL A 580 -6.23 1.37 -10.97
C VAL A 580 -6.82 2.22 -9.84
N ARG A 581 -6.09 2.44 -8.74
CA ARG A 581 -6.51 3.30 -7.61
C ARG A 581 -6.15 4.78 -7.78
N GLN A 582 -5.64 5.19 -8.95
CA GLN A 582 -5.44 6.60 -9.27
C GLN A 582 -6.79 7.29 -9.46
N VAL A 583 -7.38 7.76 -8.36
CA VAL A 583 -8.60 8.57 -8.42
C VAL A 583 -8.20 9.96 -8.92
N PRO A 584 -8.78 10.46 -10.03
CA PRO A 584 -8.58 11.85 -10.43
C PRO A 584 -9.07 12.74 -9.30
N VAL A 585 -8.18 13.60 -8.79
CA VAL A 585 -8.51 14.57 -7.74
C VAL A 585 -9.56 15.51 -8.32
N LYS A 586 -10.80 15.42 -7.84
CA LYS A 586 -11.85 16.38 -8.15
C LYS A 586 -11.75 17.53 -7.16
N TYR A 587 -11.24 18.65 -7.63
CA TYR A 587 -11.31 19.90 -6.88
C TYR A 587 -12.76 20.42 -6.95
N PRO A 588 -13.36 20.87 -5.83
CA PRO A 588 -14.63 21.58 -5.89
C PRO A 588 -14.50 22.84 -6.76
N ASP A 589 -15.51 23.13 -7.58
CA ASP A 589 -15.48 24.26 -8.54
C ASP A 589 -15.32 25.65 -7.87
N ALA A 590 -15.48 25.72 -6.55
CA ALA A 590 -15.27 26.92 -5.73
C ALA A 590 -13.79 27.18 -5.35
N TYR A 591 -12.84 26.36 -5.84
CA TYR A 591 -11.40 26.48 -5.54
C TYR A 591 -10.57 27.28 -6.54
N ASP A 592 -11.11 27.57 -7.73
CA ASP A 592 -10.55 28.53 -8.69
C ASP A 592 -11.07 29.94 -8.39
#